data_AF-A0ABD0JR86-F1
#
_entry.id   AF-A0ABD0JR86-F1
#
_cell.length_a   1.000
_cell.length_b   1.000
_cell.length_c   1.000
_cell.angle_alpha   90.00
_cell.angle_beta   90.00
_cell.angle_gamma   90.00
#
_symmetry.space_group_name_H-M   'P 1'
#
loop_
_entity.id
_entity.type
_entity.pdbx_description
1 polymer ?
#
loop_
_entity_poly.entity_id
_entity_poly.type
_entity_poly.pdbx_seq_one_letter_code
_entity_poly.pdbx_strand_id
1 'polypeptide(L)'
;MKVVVLALLCGVALGQMDFQELVGHEVHALLQADSTLSLADCVSKCDDLFPMADDRDEQATDHACHTECTIERWSTSTHTPPAPPSASGREPPPTRWEVRDAIPDEGTTPY
;
A
#
# COMPACT_ATOMS: atom_id res chain seq x y z
N MET A 1 -12.25 37.90 -12.92
CA MET A 1 -13.30 36.86 -13.09
C MET A 1 -12.81 35.63 -13.85
N LYS A 2 -12.18 35.76 -15.04
CA LYS A 2 -11.64 34.61 -15.80
C LYS A 2 -10.56 33.80 -15.04
N VAL A 3 -9.71 34.49 -14.28
CA VAL A 3 -8.64 33.87 -13.46
C VAL A 3 -9.20 33.08 -12.27
N VAL A 4 -10.33 33.53 -11.71
CA VAL A 4 -11.00 32.86 -10.58
C VAL A 4 -11.66 31.55 -11.02
N VAL A 5 -12.25 31.55 -12.22
CA VAL A 5 -12.86 30.34 -12.81
C VAL A 5 -11.78 29.31 -13.18
N LEU A 6 -10.61 29.75 -13.63
CA LEU A 6 -9.49 28.86 -13.99
C LEU A 6 -8.86 28.20 -12.75
N ALA A 7 -8.72 28.94 -11.64
CA ALA A 7 -8.25 28.39 -10.36
C ALA A 7 -9.23 27.38 -9.77
N LEU A 8 -10.54 27.62 -9.90
CA LEU A 8 -11.58 26.68 -9.48
C LEU A 8 -11.62 25.40 -10.33
N LEU A 9 -11.37 25.49 -11.64
CA LEU A 9 -11.33 24.32 -12.53
C LEU A 9 -10.07 23.45 -12.35
N CYS A 10 -8.92 24.05 -12.02
CA CYS A 10 -7.70 23.27 -11.75
C CYS A 10 -7.71 22.58 -10.37
N GLY A 11 -8.49 23.07 -9.41
CA GLY A 11 -8.55 22.47 -8.06
C GLY A 11 -9.24 21.10 -8.01
N VAL A 12 -10.11 20.77 -8.98
CA VAL A 12 -10.96 19.56 -8.91
C VAL A 12 -10.30 18.33 -9.56
N ALA A 13 -9.24 18.49 -10.35
CA ALA A 13 -8.67 17.41 -11.16
C ALA A 13 -7.55 16.61 -10.47
N LEU A 14 -7.08 17.01 -9.29
CA LEU A 14 -5.92 16.40 -8.61
C LEU A 14 -6.28 15.57 -7.37
N GLY A 15 -7.58 15.35 -7.10
CA GLY A 15 -8.06 14.83 -5.81
C GLY A 15 -8.30 13.33 -5.71
N GLN A 16 -7.66 12.47 -6.52
CA GLN A 16 -7.99 11.03 -6.56
C GLN A 16 -6.80 10.09 -6.37
N MET A 17 -5.71 10.51 -5.71
CA MET A 17 -4.74 9.54 -5.23
C MET A 17 -5.38 8.77 -4.08
N ASP A 18 -5.53 7.46 -4.27
CA ASP A 18 -6.05 6.56 -3.25
C ASP A 18 -5.09 6.55 -2.06
N PHE A 19 -5.60 6.70 -0.84
CA PHE A 19 -4.77 6.75 0.35
C PHE A 19 -3.90 5.49 0.49
N GLN A 20 -4.43 4.34 0.09
CA GLN A 20 -3.70 3.09 0.15
C GLN A 20 -2.58 3.01 -0.89
N GLU A 21 -2.75 3.65 -2.05
CA GLU A 21 -1.68 3.79 -3.05
C GLU A 21 -0.52 4.64 -2.50
N LEU A 22 -0.84 5.72 -1.80
CA LEU A 22 0.18 6.57 -1.15
C LEU A 22 0.95 5.79 -0.08
N VAL A 23 0.24 5.09 0.81
CA VAL A 23 0.86 4.23 1.83
C VAL A 23 1.72 3.14 1.18
N GLY A 24 1.26 2.53 0.10
CA GLY A 24 2.01 1.51 -0.65
C GLY A 24 3.33 2.01 -1.21
N HIS A 25 3.40 3.26 -1.70
CA HIS A 25 4.64 3.87 -2.16
C HIS A 25 5.62 4.14 -1.02
N GLU A 26 5.15 4.62 0.13
CA GLU A 26 6.00 4.87 1.29
C GLU A 26 6.53 3.57 1.88
N VAL A 27 5.70 2.53 2.01
CA VAL A 27 6.13 1.19 2.47
C VAL A 27 7.15 0.59 1.51
N HIS A 28 6.96 0.74 0.20
CA HIS A 28 7.95 0.29 -0.78
C HIS A 28 9.30 1.00 -0.59
N ALA A 29 9.31 2.33 -0.45
CA ALA A 29 10.52 3.10 -0.20
C ALA A 29 11.22 2.70 1.11
N LEU A 30 10.42 2.43 2.15
CA LEU A 30 10.87 2.01 3.47
C LEU A 30 11.57 0.65 3.44
N LEU A 31 11.01 -0.32 2.72
CA LEU A 31 11.61 -1.66 2.55
C LEU A 31 12.77 -1.67 1.55
N GLN A 32 12.81 -0.74 0.59
CA GLN A 32 14.01 -0.51 -0.23
C GLN A 32 15.17 0.06 0.60
N ALA A 33 14.87 0.90 1.59
CA ALA A 33 15.88 1.46 2.49
C ALA A 33 16.41 0.42 3.49
N ASP A 34 15.55 -0.46 4.00
CA ASP A 34 15.93 -1.56 4.88
C ASP A 34 15.05 -2.81 4.66
N SER A 35 15.58 -3.76 3.89
CA SER A 35 14.88 -5.01 3.58
C SER A 35 14.88 -6.03 4.72
N THR A 36 15.57 -5.74 5.83
CA THR A 36 15.67 -6.63 7.00
C THR A 36 14.60 -6.33 8.06
N LEU A 37 13.81 -5.27 7.88
CA LEU A 37 12.72 -4.89 8.77
C LEU A 37 11.75 -6.04 9.00
N SER A 38 11.36 -6.26 10.25
CA SER A 38 10.29 -7.19 10.61
C SER A 38 8.92 -6.63 10.18
N LEU A 39 7.86 -7.47 10.21
CA LEU A 39 6.52 -6.98 9.82
C LEU A 39 6.07 -5.88 10.77
N ALA A 40 6.25 -6.14 12.08
CA ALA A 40 5.90 -5.21 13.13
C ALA A 40 6.69 -3.90 13.02
N ASP A 41 7.99 -3.98 12.69
CA ASP A 41 8.81 -2.78 12.52
C ASP A 41 8.46 -2.00 11.24
N CYS A 42 8.04 -2.69 10.17
CA CYS A 42 7.53 -2.06 8.95
C CYS A 42 6.25 -1.28 9.25
N VAL A 43 5.28 -1.92 9.93
CA VAL A 43 4.00 -1.30 10.30
C VAL A 43 4.24 -0.11 11.22
N SER A 44 4.98 -0.29 12.31
CA SER A 44 5.25 0.79 13.26
C SER A 44 5.92 2.00 12.61
N LYS A 45 6.85 1.79 11.68
CA LYS A 45 7.48 2.90 10.96
C LYS A 45 6.55 3.53 9.91
N CYS A 46 5.67 2.75 9.30
CA CYS A 46 4.65 3.25 8.39
C CYS A 46 3.65 4.15 9.14
N ASP A 47 3.19 3.72 10.32
CA ASP A 47 2.30 4.51 11.17
C ASP A 47 2.96 5.83 11.59
N ASP A 48 4.26 5.81 11.93
CA ASP A 48 5.04 7.02 12.25
C ASP A 48 5.12 8.03 11.07
N LEU A 49 4.99 7.58 9.82
CA LEU A 49 4.99 8.45 8.63
C LEU A 49 3.64 9.14 8.42
N PHE A 50 2.56 8.54 8.92
CA PHE A 50 1.20 9.04 8.80
C PHE A 50 0.55 9.25 10.18
N PRO A 51 1.13 10.10 11.05
CA PRO A 51 0.57 10.35 12.36
C PRO A 51 -0.78 11.05 12.20
N MET A 52 -1.86 10.33 12.47
CA MET A 52 -3.21 10.86 12.38
C MET A 52 -3.65 11.43 13.74
N ALA A 53 -4.52 12.44 13.72
CA ALA A 53 -4.94 13.16 14.92
C ALA A 53 -6.31 12.70 15.45
N ASP A 54 -6.99 11.80 14.73
CA ASP A 54 -8.33 11.29 15.04
C ASP A 54 -8.31 9.75 15.02
N ASP A 55 -8.90 9.13 16.03
CA ASP A 55 -8.93 7.67 16.23
C ASP A 55 -9.52 6.89 15.04
N ARG A 56 -10.37 7.51 14.21
CA ARG A 56 -10.92 6.87 13.01
C ARG A 56 -9.95 6.87 11.84
N ASP A 57 -9.18 7.95 11.74
CA ASP A 57 -8.18 8.15 10.70
C ASP A 57 -6.92 7.30 11.02
N GLU A 58 -6.63 7.08 12.30
CA GLU A 58 -5.63 6.11 12.78
C GLU A 58 -5.96 4.67 12.34
N GLN A 59 -7.20 4.19 12.48
CA GLN A 59 -7.58 2.83 12.05
C GLN A 59 -7.41 2.59 10.55
N ALA A 60 -7.73 3.58 9.72
CA ALA A 60 -7.53 3.49 8.28
C ALA A 60 -6.03 3.41 7.92
N THR A 61 -5.20 4.13 8.65
CA THR A 61 -3.74 4.12 8.50
C THR A 61 -3.16 2.80 8.94
N ASP A 62 -3.51 2.30 10.13
CA ASP A 62 -3.07 1.00 10.65
C ASP A 62 -3.40 -0.12 9.65
N HIS A 63 -4.63 -0.12 9.12
CA HIS A 63 -5.07 -1.11 8.14
C HIS A 63 -4.27 -1.02 6.83
N ALA A 64 -4.08 0.19 6.30
CA ALA A 64 -3.31 0.41 5.08
C ALA A 64 -1.84 -0.01 5.27
N CYS A 65 -1.21 0.40 6.37
CA CYS A 65 0.17 0.06 6.70
C CYS A 65 0.37 -1.45 6.86
N HIS A 66 -0.53 -2.13 7.58
CA HIS A 66 -0.49 -3.58 7.73
C HIS A 66 -0.62 -4.32 6.38
N THR A 67 -1.57 -3.89 5.55
CA THR A 67 -1.82 -4.46 4.22
C THR A 67 -0.61 -4.32 3.31
N GLU A 68 -0.07 -3.10 3.19
CA GLU A 68 1.02 -2.82 2.26
C GLU A 68 2.36 -3.45 2.70
N CYS A 69 2.65 -3.46 4.02
CA CYS A 69 3.83 -4.17 4.54
C CYS A 69 3.76 -5.69 4.31
N THR A 70 2.54 -6.26 4.32
CA THR A 70 2.33 -7.67 4.01
C THR A 70 2.56 -7.94 2.52
N ILE A 71 2.00 -7.12 1.64
CA ILE A 71 2.10 -7.23 0.18
C ILE A 71 3.55 -7.15 -0.30
N GLU A 72 4.31 -6.16 0.16
CA GLU A 72 5.70 -5.96 -0.28
C GLU A 72 6.60 -7.12 0.12
N ARG A 73 6.42 -7.66 1.34
CA ARG A 73 7.20 -8.82 1.79
C ARG A 73 6.91 -10.07 0.94
N TRP A 74 5.65 -10.30 0.59
CA TRP A 74 5.27 -11.39 -0.33
C TRP A 74 5.87 -11.18 -1.73
N SER A 75 5.89 -9.93 -2.22
CA SER A 75 6.43 -9.56 -3.53
C SER A 75 7.96 -9.70 -3.59
N THR A 76 8.70 -9.38 -2.53
CA THR A 76 10.16 -9.62 -2.47
C THR A 76 10.55 -11.09 -2.51
N SER A 77 9.65 -12.02 -2.16
CA SER A 77 9.93 -13.46 -2.26
C SER A 77 9.88 -13.99 -3.71
N THR A 78 9.29 -13.24 -4.65
CA THR A 78 9.05 -13.68 -6.04
C THR A 78 9.96 -13.03 -7.08
N HIS A 79 10.84 -12.10 -6.71
CA HIS A 79 11.80 -11.47 -7.63
C HIS A 79 13.08 -12.27 -7.91
N THR A 80 13.01 -13.60 -7.90
CA THR A 80 14.03 -14.38 -8.63
C THR A 80 13.71 -14.23 -10.12
N PRO A 81 14.60 -13.69 -10.98
CA PRO A 81 14.32 -13.60 -12.40
C PRO A 81 13.96 -14.99 -12.94
N PRO A 82 12.85 -15.12 -13.69
CA PRO A 82 12.42 -16.42 -14.18
C PRO A 82 13.52 -17.01 -15.06
N ALA A 83 13.98 -18.21 -14.71
CA ALA A 83 14.66 -19.07 -15.66
C ALA A 83 13.75 -19.25 -16.89
N PRO A 84 14.31 -19.42 -18.11
CA PRO A 84 13.51 -19.59 -19.32
C PRO A 84 12.47 -20.69 -19.14
N PRO A 85 11.27 -20.55 -19.74
CA PRO A 85 10.11 -21.36 -19.40
C PRO A 85 10.33 -22.84 -19.73
N SER A 86 10.69 -23.63 -18.72
CA SER A 86 10.51 -25.08 -18.76
C SER A 86 9.07 -25.39 -18.35
N ALA A 87 8.34 -25.95 -19.29
CA ALA A 87 6.94 -26.34 -19.19
C ALA A 87 6.67 -27.35 -18.05
N SER A 88 6.40 -26.84 -16.85
CA SER A 88 5.78 -27.63 -15.77
C SER A 88 4.91 -26.74 -14.91
N GLY A 89 3.62 -26.72 -15.23
CA GLY A 89 2.44 -26.58 -14.36
C GLY A 89 2.58 -25.92 -12.99
N ARG A 90 3.28 -24.80 -12.87
CA ARG A 90 3.20 -23.92 -11.70
C ARG A 90 2.37 -22.71 -12.11
N GLU A 91 1.30 -22.48 -11.36
CA GLU A 91 0.49 -21.27 -11.45
C GLU A 91 1.42 -20.05 -11.32
N PRO A 92 1.22 -18.96 -12.09
CA PRO A 92 1.99 -17.75 -11.90
C PRO A 92 1.86 -17.26 -10.45
N PRO A 93 2.88 -16.59 -9.89
CA PRO A 93 2.74 -15.97 -8.58
C PRO A 93 1.58 -14.96 -8.60
N PRO A 94 0.82 -14.83 -7.49
CA PRO A 94 -0.28 -13.88 -7.42
C PRO A 94 0.25 -12.46 -7.60
N THR A 95 -0.50 -11.67 -8.34
CA THR A 95 -0.26 -10.23 -8.50
C THR A 95 -0.55 -9.47 -7.20
N ARG A 96 -0.06 -8.23 -7.13
CA ARG A 96 -0.31 -7.32 -6.00
C ARG A 96 -1.79 -7.16 -5.66
N TRP A 97 -2.66 -7.09 -6.67
CA TRP A 97 -4.10 -6.94 -6.45
C TRP A 97 -4.75 -8.24 -5.94
N GLU A 98 -4.29 -9.41 -6.40
CA GLU A 98 -4.76 -10.71 -5.90
C GLU A 98 -4.41 -10.92 -4.42
N VAL A 99 -3.21 -10.49 -4.00
CA VAL A 99 -2.81 -10.56 -2.59
C VAL A 99 -3.65 -9.60 -1.74
N ARG A 100 -3.92 -8.38 -2.23
CA ARG A 100 -4.77 -7.41 -1.54
C ARG A 100 -6.18 -7.96 -1.30
N ASP A 101 -6.80 -8.55 -2.33
CA ASP A 101 -8.16 -9.08 -2.23
C ASP A 101 -8.26 -10.32 -1.32
N ALA A 102 -7.13 -10.95 -0.99
CA ALA A 102 -7.04 -12.12 -0.11
C ALA A 102 -6.76 -11.78 1.36
N ILE A 103 -6.42 -10.52 1.68
CA ILE A 103 -6.22 -10.07 3.06
C ILE A 103 -7.61 -9.79 3.66
N PRO A 104 -8.02 -10.48 4.75
CA PRO A 104 -9.30 -10.21 5.37
C PRO A 104 -9.39 -8.75 5.82
N ASP A 105 -10.53 -8.13 5.52
CA ASP A 105 -10.90 -6.78 5.95
C ASP A 105 -11.10 -6.79 7.48
N GLU A 106 -10.01 -6.77 8.25
CA GLU A 106 -10.01 -6.69 9.72
C GLU A 106 -10.45 -5.28 10.21
N GLY A 107 -11.31 -4.58 9.45
CA GLY A 107 -11.68 -3.18 9.67
C GLY A 107 -13.18 -2.87 9.65
N THR A 108 -14.06 -3.83 9.35
CA THR A 108 -15.52 -3.60 9.44
C THR A 108 -16.07 -4.10 10.78
N THR A 109 -15.77 -3.38 11.87
CA THR A 109 -16.63 -3.46 13.07
C THR A 109 -17.69 -2.36 12.99
N PRO A 110 -18.99 -2.69 13.00
CA PRO A 110 -20.05 -1.70 12.92
C PRO A 110 -20.31 -1.14 14.33
N TYR A 111 -19.63 -0.07 14.73
CA TYR A 111 -20.06 0.75 15.86
C TYR A 111 -19.78 2.24 15.61
#